data_AF-A0A9N8EF86-F1
#
_entry.id   AF-A0A9N8EF86-F1
#
_cell.length_a   1.000
_cell.length_b   1.000
_cell.length_c   1.000
_cell.angle_alpha   90.00
_cell.angle_beta   90.00
_cell.angle_gamma   90.00
#
_symmetry.space_group_name_H-M   'P 1'
#
loop_
_entity.id
_entity.type
_entity.pdbx_description
1 polymer ?
#
loop_
_entity_poly.entity_id
_entity_poly.type
_entity_poly.pdbx_seq_one_letter_code
_entity_poly.pdbx_strand_id
1 'polypeptide(L)'
;MPTSPTADSGINQSKSADVVNEQEIRINEELEQLVVDIRRIGGGDEVKFGALFDDDAVANYYEALVGTLKCAKKRGIIEFKGQMLLKGVHDDVIVSIKKS
;
A
#
# COMPACT_ATOMS: atom_id res chain seq x y z
N MET A 1 -49.19 -28.46 -25.19
CA MET A 1 -47.80 -28.82 -25.59
C MET A 1 -46.86 -27.77 -25.02
N PRO A 2 -45.69 -28.17 -24.50
CA PRO A 2 -44.75 -27.29 -23.81
C PRO A 2 -43.90 -26.49 -24.80
N THR A 3 -43.53 -25.26 -24.44
CA THR A 3 -42.21 -24.66 -24.70
C THR A 3 -42.10 -23.34 -23.91
N SER A 4 -41.47 -23.40 -22.74
CA SER A 4 -40.54 -22.34 -22.31
C SER A 4 -39.27 -22.44 -23.19
N PRO A 5 -38.30 -21.50 -23.22
CA PRO A 5 -38.11 -20.33 -22.34
C PRO A 5 -37.69 -19.04 -23.08
N THR A 6 -37.73 -17.89 -22.41
CA THR A 6 -36.66 -16.88 -22.56
C THR A 6 -36.55 -16.15 -21.24
N ALA A 7 -35.43 -16.44 -20.58
CA ALA A 7 -34.93 -15.69 -19.45
C ALA A 7 -34.46 -14.33 -19.96
N ASP A 8 -34.96 -13.26 -19.36
CA ASP A 8 -34.23 -12.01 -19.27
C ASP A 8 -34.08 -11.72 -17.77
N SER A 9 -33.00 -12.25 -17.19
CA SER A 9 -32.51 -11.79 -15.89
C SER A 9 -31.66 -10.56 -16.11
N GLY A 10 -32.33 -9.44 -16.32
CA GLY A 10 -31.75 -8.12 -16.17
C GLY A 10 -31.94 -7.63 -14.73
N ILE A 11 -30.88 -7.05 -14.19
CA ILE A 11 -30.87 -6.03 -13.11
C ILE A 11 -30.84 -6.59 -11.68
N ASN A 12 -29.65 -6.64 -11.05
CA ASN A 12 -29.14 -5.48 -10.30
C ASN A 12 -27.79 -5.82 -9.64
N GLN A 13 -26.68 -5.45 -10.29
CA GLN A 13 -25.36 -5.39 -9.66
C GLN A 13 -25.34 -4.18 -8.72
N SER A 14 -25.62 -4.38 -7.44
CA SER A 14 -25.39 -3.36 -6.41
C SER A 14 -25.11 -4.03 -5.07
N LYS A 15 -23.96 -4.70 -4.96
CA LYS A 15 -23.39 -5.18 -3.69
C LYS A 15 -21.88 -4.99 -3.73
N SER A 16 -21.40 -3.75 -3.77
CA SER A 16 -19.95 -3.49 -3.77
C SER A 16 -19.51 -2.15 -3.18
N ALA A 17 -20.38 -1.42 -2.46
CA ALA A 17 -20.02 -0.11 -1.88
C ALA A 17 -19.60 -0.18 -0.39
N ASP A 18 -20.03 -1.20 0.36
CA ASP A 18 -19.83 -1.23 1.82
C ASP A 18 -18.62 -2.04 2.30
N VAL A 19 -18.05 -2.91 1.46
CA VAL A 19 -16.86 -3.73 1.82
C VAL A 19 -15.53 -3.08 1.43
N VAL A 20 -15.55 -1.96 0.72
CA VAL A 20 -14.34 -1.24 0.28
C VAL A 20 -13.72 -0.36 1.38
N ASN A 21 -14.36 -0.21 2.54
CA ASN A 21 -13.97 0.83 3.49
C ASN A 21 -12.83 0.43 4.44
N GLU A 22 -12.88 -0.78 4.99
CA GLU A 22 -12.03 -1.11 6.16
C GLU A 22 -10.57 -1.38 5.78
N GLN A 23 -10.34 -1.99 4.61
CA GLN A 23 -8.99 -2.20 4.09
C GLN A 23 -8.34 -0.89 3.64
N GLU A 24 -9.10 0.01 3.00
CA GLU A 24 -8.58 1.31 2.59
C GLU A 24 -8.28 2.21 3.80
N ILE A 25 -9.09 2.15 4.86
CA ILE A 25 -8.80 2.84 6.13
C ILE A 25 -7.48 2.36 6.71
N ARG A 26 -7.28 1.04 6.84
CA ARG A 26 -6.01 0.48 7.36
C ARG A 26 -4.81 0.89 6.51
N ILE A 27 -4.93 0.82 5.18
CA ILE A 27 -3.85 1.25 4.29
C ILE A 27 -3.56 2.75 4.49
N ASN A 28 -4.58 3.59 4.68
CA ASN A 28 -4.35 5.01 4.95
C ASN A 28 -3.59 5.22 6.26
N GLU A 29 -3.96 4.53 7.33
CA GLU A 29 -3.25 4.57 8.62
C GLU A 29 -1.79 4.12 8.47
N GLU A 30 -1.56 3.04 7.73
CA GLU A 30 -0.20 2.58 7.39
C GLU A 30 0.59 3.63 6.61
N LEU A 31 -0.04 4.32 5.65
CA LEU A 31 0.62 5.37 4.87
C LEU A 31 1.02 6.58 5.73
N GLU A 32 0.20 6.95 6.72
CA GLU A 32 0.53 8.01 7.66
C GLU A 32 1.68 7.59 8.59
N GLN A 33 1.61 6.37 9.12
CA GLN A 33 2.65 5.80 9.97
C GLN A 33 3.99 5.68 9.22
N LEU A 34 3.96 5.39 7.91
CA LEU A 34 5.16 5.23 7.08
C LEU A 34 5.99 6.51 7.03
N VAL A 35 5.34 7.68 6.95
CA VAL A 35 6.02 8.98 6.97
C VAL A 35 6.74 9.20 8.31
N VAL A 36 6.13 8.77 9.41
CA VAL A 36 6.70 8.84 10.76
C VAL A 36 7.90 7.90 10.88
N ASP A 37 7.79 6.66 10.40
CA ASP A 37 8.88 5.68 10.46
C ASP A 37 10.07 6.08 9.58
N ILE A 38 9.83 6.60 8.38
CA ILE A 38 10.89 7.14 7.51
C ILE A 38 11.68 8.23 8.27
N ARG A 39 10.99 9.13 8.98
CA ARG A 39 11.62 10.18 9.78
C ARG A 39 12.34 9.66 11.01
N ARG A 40 11.74 8.69 11.71
CA ARG A 40 12.30 8.07 12.91
C ARG A 40 13.60 7.32 12.61
N ILE A 41 13.62 6.52 11.55
CA ILE A 41 14.72 5.61 11.21
C ILE A 41 15.77 6.33 10.35
N GLY A 42 15.32 7.12 9.38
CA GLY A 42 16.20 7.86 8.48
C GLY A 42 16.80 9.12 9.09
N GLY A 43 16.19 9.67 10.15
CA GLY A 43 16.61 10.93 10.77
C GLY A 43 16.29 12.17 9.92
N GLY A 44 15.40 12.03 8.92
CA GLY A 44 15.06 13.09 7.98
C GLY A 44 13.93 12.66 7.03
N ASP A 45 13.85 13.26 5.85
CA ASP A 45 12.82 12.88 4.86
C ASP A 45 13.27 11.72 3.95
N GLU A 46 14.34 11.01 4.30
CA GLU A 46 14.93 9.94 3.48
C GLU A 46 15.40 8.77 4.37
N VAL A 47 15.18 7.53 3.92
CA VAL A 47 15.63 6.32 4.62
C VAL A 47 16.04 5.25 3.61
N LYS A 48 17.00 4.38 3.98
CA LYS A 48 17.31 3.19 3.20
C LYS A 48 16.19 2.15 3.35
N PHE A 49 15.77 1.53 2.25
CA PHE A 49 14.77 0.47 2.26
C PHE A 49 15.18 -0.68 3.19
N GLY A 50 16.45 -1.10 3.17
CA GLY A 50 16.95 -2.16 4.04
C GLY A 50 16.80 -1.79 5.52
N ALA A 51 17.16 -0.56 5.90
CA ALA A 51 17.03 -0.08 7.27
C ALA A 51 15.56 0.05 7.72
N LEU A 52 14.67 0.48 6.82
CA LEU A 52 13.23 0.52 7.10
C LEU A 52 12.66 -0.90 7.26
N PHE A 53 13.10 -1.84 6.44
CA PHE A 53 12.61 -3.22 6.46
C PHE A 53 13.15 -4.03 7.66
N ASP A 54 14.40 -3.78 8.06
CA ASP A 54 15.05 -4.45 9.18
C ASP A 54 14.67 -3.84 10.55
N ASP A 55 13.88 -2.76 10.60
CA ASP A 55 13.38 -2.18 11.86
C ASP A 55 12.24 -3.02 12.43
N ASP A 56 12.40 -3.46 13.68
CA ASP A 56 11.43 -4.33 14.36
C ASP A 56 10.05 -3.69 14.51
N ALA A 57 9.94 -2.38 14.70
CA ALA A 57 8.64 -1.73 14.85
C ALA A 57 7.89 -1.69 13.52
N VAL A 58 8.60 -1.46 12.40
CA VAL A 58 8.05 -1.58 11.06
C VAL A 58 7.64 -3.03 10.79
N ALA A 59 8.52 -4.00 11.01
CA ALA A 59 8.23 -5.41 10.75
C ALA A 59 7.00 -5.95 11.53
N ASN A 60 6.72 -5.38 12.71
CA ASN A 60 5.56 -5.75 13.53
C ASN A 60 4.27 -4.97 13.20
N TYR A 61 4.38 -3.78 12.61
CA TYR A 61 3.22 -2.91 12.35
C TYR A 61 2.57 -3.17 10.98
N TYR A 62 3.37 -3.29 9.92
CA TYR A 62 2.84 -3.42 8.56
C TYR A 62 2.55 -4.88 8.21
N GLU A 63 1.36 -5.16 7.69
CA GLU A 63 1.06 -6.50 7.14
C GLU A 63 1.88 -6.77 5.88
N ALA A 64 2.08 -5.74 5.06
CA ALA A 64 2.80 -5.84 3.80
C ALA A 64 3.52 -4.52 3.47
N LEU A 65 4.68 -4.28 4.09
CA LEU A 65 5.46 -3.06 3.88
C LEU A 65 5.68 -2.72 2.38
N VAL A 66 6.02 -3.72 1.56
CA VAL A 66 6.22 -3.52 0.10
C VAL A 66 4.93 -3.10 -0.61
N GLY A 67 3.77 -3.59 -0.14
CA GLY A 67 2.46 -3.18 -0.63
C GLY A 67 2.14 -1.73 -0.24
N THR A 68 2.35 -1.38 1.01
CA THR A 68 2.18 -0.02 1.54
C THR A 68 3.10 0.97 0.81
N LEU A 69 4.38 0.65 0.61
CA LEU A 69 5.33 1.46 -0.15
C LEU A 69 4.88 1.67 -1.61
N LYS A 70 4.34 0.62 -2.25
CA LYS A 70 3.81 0.73 -3.62
C LYS A 70 2.58 1.64 -3.67
N CYS A 71 1.68 1.54 -2.69
CA CYS A 71 0.54 2.42 -2.54
C CYS A 71 0.98 3.87 -2.28
N ALA A 72 1.92 4.08 -1.37
CA ALA A 72 2.48 5.39 -1.03
C ALA A 72 3.10 6.08 -2.25
N LYS A 73 3.88 5.33 -3.03
CA LYS A 73 4.47 5.83 -4.28
C LYS A 73 3.40 6.15 -5.33
N LYS A 74 2.40 5.28 -5.49
CA LYS A 74 1.29 5.52 -6.43
C LYS A 74 0.48 6.77 -6.08
N ARG A 75 0.34 7.06 -4.78
CA ARG A 75 -0.34 8.26 -4.25
C ARG A 75 0.56 9.51 -4.23
N GLY A 76 1.85 9.36 -4.52
CA GLY A 76 2.81 10.47 -4.53
C GLY A 76 3.21 10.95 -3.13
N ILE A 77 3.14 10.09 -2.11
CA ILE A 77 3.56 10.38 -0.73
C ILE A 77 5.07 10.15 -0.58
N ILE A 78 5.60 9.14 -1.27
CA ILE A 78 7.03 8.80 -1.30
C ILE A 78 7.55 8.64 -2.72
N GLU A 79 8.86 8.69 -2.85
CA GLU A 79 9.61 8.40 -4.05
C GLU A 79 10.74 7.39 -3.73
N PHE A 80 11.02 6.51 -4.68
CA PHE A 80 12.20 5.65 -4.64
C PHE A 80 12.55 5.22 -6.06
N LYS A 81 13.83 4.89 -6.27
CA LYS A 81 14.34 4.45 -7.58
C LYS A 81 13.85 3.04 -7.91
N GLY A 82 13.32 2.84 -9.13
CA GLY A 82 12.82 1.54 -9.61
C GLY A 82 11.31 1.37 -9.49
N GLN A 83 10.78 0.22 -9.93
CA GLN A 83 9.34 -0.06 -9.91
C GLN A 83 8.89 -0.82 -8.66
N MET A 84 9.79 -1.59 -8.05
CA MET A 84 9.50 -2.44 -6.89
C MET A 84 10.76 -2.58 -6.03
N LEU A 85 10.59 -2.83 -4.74
CA LEU A 85 11.68 -3.05 -3.78
C LEU A 85 11.61 -4.50 -3.30
N LEU A 86 12.75 -5.17 -3.32
CA LEU A 86 12.93 -6.56 -2.87
C LEU A 86 14.06 -6.58 -1.86
N LYS A 87 13.81 -7.18 -0.69
CA LYS A 87 14.81 -7.34 0.37
C LYS A 87 16.04 -8.09 -0.18
N GLY A 88 17.22 -7.65 0.24
CA GLY A 88 18.52 -8.13 -0.22
C GLY A 88 19.02 -7.44 -1.49
N VAL A 89 18.16 -7.24 -2.49
CA VAL A 89 18.56 -6.60 -3.76
C VAL A 89 18.48 -5.08 -3.68
N HIS A 90 17.49 -4.54 -2.98
CA HIS A 90 17.18 -3.11 -2.95
C HIS A 90 17.45 -2.46 -1.59
N ASP A 91 18.24 -3.10 -0.72
CA ASP A 91 18.45 -2.63 0.65
C ASP A 91 19.10 -1.25 0.70
N ASP A 92 19.94 -0.93 -0.29
CA ASP A 92 20.57 0.38 -0.44
C ASP A 92 19.72 1.41 -1.20
N VAL A 93 18.52 1.06 -1.64
CA VAL A 93 17.63 2.04 -2.28
C VAL A 93 17.12 3.02 -1.25
N ILE A 94 17.29 4.31 -1.56
CA ILE A 94 16.73 5.39 -0.75
C ILE A 94 15.25 5.57 -1.09
N VAL A 95 14.45 5.55 -0.04
CA VAL A 95 13.04 5.93 -0.02
C VAL A 95 12.96 7.32 0.58
N SER A 96 12.44 8.28 -0.19
CA SER A 96 12.33 9.68 0.19
C SER A 96 10.87 10.11 0.24
N ILE A 97 10.51 10.94 1.21
CA ILE A 97 9.16 11.51 1.33
C ILE A 97 9.02 12.58 0.26
N LYS A 98 7.99 12.44 -0.57
CA LYS A 98 7.67 13.43 -1.59
C LYS A 98 6.94 14.59 -0.94
N LYS A 99 7.62 15.73 -0.83
CA LYS A 99 7.00 16.99 -0.40
C LYS A 99 6.05 17.45 -1.51
N SER A 100 4.75 17.46 -1.20
CA SER A 100 3.73 18.11 -2.03
C SER A 100 3.74 19.62 -1.82
#